data_AF-A0A957BTJ6-F1
#
_entry.id   AF-A0A957BTJ6-F1
#
_cell.length_a   1.000
_cell.length_b   1.000
_cell.length_c   1.000
_cell.angle_alpha   90.00
_cell.angle_beta   90.00
_cell.angle_gamma   90.00
#
_symmetry.space_group_name_H-M   'P 1'
#
loop_
_entity.id
_entity.type
_entity.pdbx_description
1 polymer ?
#
loop_
_entity_poly.entity_id
_entity_poly.type
_entity_poly.pdbx_seq_one_letter_code
_entity_poly.pdbx_strand_id
1 'polypeptide(L)'
;VDKITTLMQDFGSFQNTIRSKLMKRGGPGYVQPGPDAFPAIEDFHRLIVACGALPTVTWLDGTTAGEQAIEELLALLIGKGAVALNIVPDRNWNFADPEVKRVKVANLYEIVRLAAEYDLPLNVGTEMNAFGQKLVDDFDAPELAPVRQAFLDGAHFIYGHTLMQRRAGLGYQSDWVKAQLPTRRERNTFYEQIGRSVAPGKAALKINESMSPADVLAKLGSS
;
A
#
# COMPACT_ATOMS: atom_id res chain seq x y z
N VAL A 1 -13.48 38.33 12.36
CA VAL A 1 -14.29 37.56 13.34
C VAL A 1 -15.36 36.78 12.59
N ASP A 2 -16.15 37.43 11.74
CA ASP A 2 -17.26 36.80 10.98
C ASP A 2 -16.88 35.56 10.17
N LYS A 3 -15.73 35.58 9.47
CA LYS A 3 -15.23 34.41 8.72
C LYS A 3 -14.98 33.18 9.62
N ILE A 4 -14.54 33.39 10.86
CA ILE A 4 -14.31 32.29 11.80
C ILE A 4 -15.65 31.82 12.39
N THR A 5 -16.57 32.73 12.70
CA THR A 5 -17.91 32.39 13.18
C THR A 5 -18.68 31.55 12.16
N THR A 6 -18.62 31.89 10.86
CA THR A 6 -19.20 31.08 9.78
C THR A 6 -18.51 29.72 9.67
N LEU A 7 -17.18 29.68 9.76
CA LEU A 7 -16.43 28.44 9.68
C LEU A 7 -16.75 27.49 10.83
N MET A 8 -17.00 28.00 12.04
CA MET A 8 -17.40 27.20 13.21
C MET A 8 -18.72 26.45 13.03
N GLN A 9 -19.56 26.85 12.07
CA GLN A 9 -20.80 26.13 11.75
C GLN A 9 -20.55 24.86 10.91
N ASP A 10 -19.38 24.75 10.27
CA ASP A 10 -18.90 23.52 9.63
C ASP A 10 -17.74 22.95 10.45
N PHE A 11 -18.07 22.00 11.32
CA PHE A 11 -17.12 21.38 12.24
C PHE A 11 -15.89 20.79 11.51
N GLY A 12 -16.09 20.13 10.36
CA GLY A 12 -15.00 19.51 9.61
C GLY A 12 -14.05 20.57 9.02
N SER A 13 -14.60 21.60 8.38
CA SER A 13 -13.82 22.70 7.83
C SER A 13 -13.12 23.53 8.93
N PHE A 14 -13.77 23.70 10.08
CA PHE A 14 -13.18 24.38 11.23
C PHE A 14 -11.99 23.62 11.81
N GLN A 15 -12.14 22.32 12.09
CA GLN A 15 -11.05 21.48 12.59
C GLN A 15 -9.87 21.45 11.63
N ASN A 16 -10.12 21.31 10.32
CA ASN A 16 -9.07 21.33 9.30
C ASN A 16 -8.31 22.67 9.28
N THR A 17 -9.03 23.78 9.44
CA THR A 17 -8.43 25.11 9.50
C THR A 17 -7.53 25.25 10.74
N ILE A 18 -8.01 24.87 11.93
CA ILE A 18 -7.21 24.87 13.16
C ILE A 18 -5.94 24.04 12.96
N ARG A 19 -6.07 22.80 12.50
CA ARG A 19 -4.93 21.90 12.28
C ARG A 19 -3.92 22.50 11.30
N SER A 20 -4.39 23.10 10.21
CA SER A 20 -3.53 23.71 9.20
C SER A 20 -2.76 24.92 9.71
N LYS A 21 -3.35 25.73 10.60
CA LYS A 21 -2.75 26.95 11.12
C LYS A 21 -1.85 26.70 12.32
N LEU A 22 -2.16 25.69 13.12
CA LEU A 22 -1.46 25.46 14.39
C LEU A 22 -0.49 24.28 14.33
N MET A 23 -0.88 23.14 13.73
CA MET A 23 -0.19 21.86 13.96
C MET A 23 0.68 21.38 12.79
N LYS A 24 0.54 21.96 11.58
CA LYS A 24 1.38 21.60 10.42
C LYS A 24 2.77 22.21 10.53
N ARG A 25 3.74 21.64 9.80
CA ARG A 25 5.14 22.14 9.74
C ARG A 25 5.18 23.66 9.53
N GLY A 26 5.90 24.36 10.40
CA GLY A 26 5.97 25.83 10.45
C GLY A 26 4.89 26.50 11.30
N GLY A 27 3.90 25.75 11.80
CA GLY A 27 2.90 26.22 12.75
C GLY A 27 3.40 26.20 14.20
N PRO A 28 2.78 27.00 15.10
CA PRO A 28 3.22 27.17 16.49
C PRO A 28 3.16 25.89 17.34
N GLY A 29 2.32 24.93 16.98
CA GLY A 29 2.19 23.63 17.65
C GLY A 29 2.96 22.50 16.97
N TYR A 30 3.76 22.78 15.94
CA TYR A 30 4.54 21.76 15.26
C TYR A 30 5.88 21.54 15.95
N VAL A 31 6.15 20.28 16.32
CA VAL A 31 7.45 19.83 16.78
C VAL A 31 8.03 18.91 15.72
N GLN A 32 9.23 19.25 15.21
CA GLN A 32 9.93 18.41 14.25
C GLN A 32 10.30 17.09 14.93
N PRO A 33 9.86 15.92 14.41
CA PRO A 33 10.26 14.65 14.98
C PRO A 33 11.77 14.44 14.87
N GLY A 34 12.38 14.01 15.97
CA GLY A 34 13.77 13.56 16.04
C GLY A 34 13.88 12.03 15.85
N PRO A 35 15.11 11.48 15.87
CA PRO A 35 15.34 10.04 15.75
C PRO A 35 14.69 9.19 16.85
N ASP A 36 14.36 9.79 17.99
CA ASP A 36 13.71 9.17 19.15
C ASP A 36 12.17 9.27 19.12
N ALA A 37 11.60 9.99 18.14
CA ALA A 37 10.16 10.15 18.01
C ALA A 37 9.44 8.89 17.52
N PHE A 38 10.16 7.99 16.84
CA PHE A 38 9.64 6.76 16.25
C PHE A 38 10.62 5.60 16.43
N PRO A 39 10.15 4.35 16.49
CA PRO A 39 11.04 3.19 16.51
C PRO A 39 11.88 3.11 15.24
N ALA A 40 13.03 2.44 15.33
CA ALA A 40 13.79 2.08 14.15
C ALA A 40 12.93 1.19 13.23
N ILE A 41 13.10 1.35 11.91
CA ILE A 41 12.31 0.64 10.92
C ILE A 41 12.48 -0.89 11.03
N GLU A 42 13.66 -1.37 11.40
CA GLU A 42 13.93 -2.79 11.64
C GLU A 42 13.10 -3.31 12.81
N ASP A 43 13.01 -2.55 13.90
CA ASP A 43 12.22 -2.94 15.08
C ASP A 43 10.74 -2.96 14.75
N PHE A 44 10.27 -1.97 14.00
CA PHE A 44 8.89 -1.90 13.52
C PHE A 44 8.55 -3.04 12.55
N HIS A 45 9.45 -3.36 11.62
CA HIS A 45 9.28 -4.47 10.69
C HIS A 45 9.27 -5.83 11.40
N ARG A 46 10.08 -6.02 12.45
CA ARG A 46 10.02 -7.25 13.27
C ARG A 46 8.64 -7.44 13.89
N LEU A 47 8.02 -6.37 14.40
CA LEU A 47 6.65 -6.41 14.91
C LEU A 47 5.64 -6.78 13.82
N ILE A 48 5.72 -6.12 12.66
CA ILE A 48 4.81 -6.40 11.52
C ILE A 48 4.90 -7.88 11.10
N VAL A 49 6.12 -8.40 10.94
CA VAL A 49 6.35 -9.78 10.53
C VAL A 49 5.87 -10.76 11.60
N ALA A 50 6.07 -10.46 12.88
CA ALA A 50 5.55 -11.28 13.98
C ALA A 50 4.02 -11.39 13.99
N CYS A 51 3.31 -10.36 13.49
CA CYS A 51 1.87 -10.39 13.28
C CYS A 51 1.44 -11.16 12.00
N GLY A 52 2.38 -11.70 11.22
CA GLY A 52 2.10 -12.30 9.91
C GLY A 52 1.69 -11.28 8.84
N ALA A 53 1.97 -10.00 9.08
CA ALA A 53 1.64 -8.91 8.17
C ALA A 53 2.79 -8.59 7.22
N LEU A 54 2.53 -7.69 6.27
CA LEU A 54 3.46 -7.30 5.21
C LEU A 54 4.07 -5.93 5.55
N PRO A 55 5.40 -5.82 5.73
CA PRO A 55 6.05 -4.52 5.76
C PRO A 55 5.93 -3.85 4.38
N THR A 56 5.48 -2.60 4.35
CA THR A 56 5.17 -1.89 3.10
C THR A 56 5.92 -0.58 3.01
N VAL A 57 6.40 -0.25 1.82
CA VAL A 57 6.89 1.09 1.49
C VAL A 57 5.69 2.00 1.31
N THR A 58 5.72 3.22 1.85
CA THR A 58 4.75 4.26 1.52
C THR A 58 5.38 5.22 0.53
N TRP A 59 4.71 5.44 -0.59
CA TRP A 59 5.08 6.45 -1.58
C TRP A 59 3.98 7.50 -1.71
N LEU A 60 4.37 8.77 -1.74
CA LEU A 60 3.47 9.92 -1.80
C LEU A 60 3.14 10.31 -3.23
N ASP A 61 4.12 10.93 -3.92
CA ASP A 61 3.91 11.52 -5.24
C ASP A 61 5.19 11.75 -6.06
N GLY A 62 6.35 11.31 -5.58
CA GLY A 62 7.63 11.42 -6.28
C GLY A 62 8.28 12.79 -6.18
N THR A 63 7.73 13.71 -5.37
CA THR A 63 8.22 15.11 -5.32
C THR A 63 9.12 15.41 -4.12
N THR A 64 9.19 14.51 -3.14
CA THR A 64 10.09 14.68 -1.99
C THR A 64 11.53 14.37 -2.36
N ALA A 65 12.51 14.95 -1.65
CA ALA A 65 13.93 14.70 -1.92
C ALA A 65 14.30 13.20 -1.86
N GLY A 66 13.68 12.45 -0.94
CA GLY A 66 13.88 10.99 -0.85
C GLY A 66 13.26 10.24 -2.04
N GLU A 67 12.07 10.64 -2.48
CA GLU A 67 11.41 10.01 -3.63
C GLU A 67 11.96 10.47 -4.98
N GLN A 68 12.74 11.54 -5.03
CA GLN A 68 13.53 11.88 -6.23
C GLN A 68 14.72 10.92 -6.43
N ALA A 69 15.17 10.27 -5.35
CA ALA A 69 16.15 9.18 -5.37
C ALA A 69 15.46 7.81 -5.16
N ILE A 70 14.34 7.59 -5.87
CA ILE A 70 13.42 6.49 -5.57
C ILE A 70 14.06 5.11 -5.65
N GLU A 71 14.98 4.87 -6.58
CA GLU A 71 15.65 3.57 -6.69
C GLU A 71 16.50 3.27 -5.45
N GLU A 72 17.27 4.24 -4.96
CA GLU A 72 18.05 4.11 -3.73
C GLU A 72 17.15 3.91 -2.51
N LEU A 73 16.04 4.67 -2.45
CA LEU A 73 15.06 4.55 -1.38
C LEU A 73 14.40 3.17 -1.37
N LEU A 74 13.97 2.65 -2.54
CA LEU A 74 13.40 1.32 -2.65
C LEU A 74 14.43 0.25 -2.28
N ALA A 75 15.66 0.32 -2.81
CA ALA A 75 16.72 -0.62 -2.49
C ALA A 75 16.98 -0.68 -0.97
N LEU A 76 17.02 0.47 -0.30
CA LEU A 76 17.17 0.58 1.14
C LEU A 76 16.00 -0.09 1.89
N LEU A 77 14.76 0.26 1.57
CA LEU A 77 13.58 -0.22 2.29
C LEU A 77 13.31 -1.71 2.03
N ILE A 78 13.56 -2.17 0.81
CA ILE A 78 13.54 -3.59 0.45
C ILE A 78 14.61 -4.35 1.23
N GLY A 79 15.84 -3.82 1.30
CA GLY A 79 16.93 -4.39 2.10
C GLY A 79 16.58 -4.50 3.59
N LYS A 80 15.71 -3.62 4.08
CA LYS A 80 15.17 -3.64 5.46
C LYS A 80 13.91 -4.50 5.61
N GLY A 81 13.48 -5.20 4.57
CA GLY A 81 12.41 -6.19 4.62
C GLY A 81 11.04 -5.73 4.12
N ALA A 82 10.92 -4.59 3.45
CA ALA A 82 9.69 -4.22 2.75
C ALA A 82 9.40 -5.19 1.59
N VAL A 83 8.13 -5.56 1.45
CA VAL A 83 7.67 -6.58 0.48
C VAL A 83 6.54 -6.13 -0.43
N ALA A 84 5.95 -4.96 -0.18
CA ALA A 84 4.92 -4.36 -1.00
C ALA A 84 5.03 -2.82 -0.96
N LEU A 85 4.31 -2.15 -1.86
CA LEU A 85 4.32 -0.69 -2.00
C LEU A 85 2.89 -0.14 -1.89
N ASN A 86 2.70 0.85 -1.03
CA ASN A 86 1.42 1.55 -0.86
C ASN A 86 1.39 2.83 -1.70
N ILE A 87 0.29 3.02 -2.43
CA ILE A 87 0.02 4.23 -3.23
C ILE A 87 -1.42 4.69 -2.94
N VAL A 88 -1.63 6.00 -2.82
CA VAL A 88 -2.98 6.61 -2.83
C VAL A 88 -3.23 7.18 -4.23
N PRO A 89 -4.00 6.51 -5.11
CA PRO A 89 -4.10 6.90 -6.52
C PRO A 89 -4.63 8.33 -6.73
N ASP A 90 -5.73 8.72 -6.05
CA ASP A 90 -6.34 10.06 -6.23
C ASP A 90 -5.34 11.21 -5.97
N ARG A 91 -4.33 10.99 -5.12
CA ARG A 91 -3.29 12.00 -4.83
C ARG A 91 -2.22 12.16 -5.91
N ASN A 92 -2.33 11.44 -7.02
CA ASN A 92 -1.29 11.36 -8.03
C ASN A 92 -1.73 11.75 -9.44
N TRP A 93 -3.04 11.93 -9.68
CA TRP A 93 -3.57 12.37 -10.97
C TRP A 93 -4.62 13.49 -10.87
N ASN A 94 -5.33 13.60 -9.73
CA ASN A 94 -6.48 14.48 -9.57
C ASN A 94 -6.05 15.91 -9.19
N PHE A 95 -5.47 16.64 -10.15
CA PHE A 95 -5.00 18.02 -9.96
C PHE A 95 -5.58 18.96 -11.02
N ALA A 96 -5.99 20.15 -10.56
CA ALA A 96 -6.47 21.22 -11.45
C ALA A 96 -5.33 21.88 -12.24
N ASP A 97 -4.15 21.99 -11.63
CA ASP A 97 -2.95 22.51 -12.30
C ASP A 97 -2.39 21.45 -13.27
N PRO A 98 -2.36 21.72 -14.58
CA PRO A 98 -1.89 20.76 -15.58
C PRO A 98 -0.43 20.35 -15.40
N GLU A 99 0.44 21.24 -14.94
CA GLU A 99 1.86 20.95 -14.79
C GLU A 99 2.11 20.07 -13.57
N VAL A 100 1.45 20.36 -12.45
CA VAL A 100 1.46 19.48 -11.27
C VAL A 100 0.94 18.09 -11.63
N LYS A 101 -0.17 18.03 -12.37
CA LYS A 101 -0.73 16.77 -12.85
C LYS A 101 0.28 16.00 -13.70
N ARG A 102 0.89 16.67 -14.68
CA ARG A 102 1.86 16.06 -15.60
C ARG A 102 3.04 15.43 -14.85
N VAL A 103 3.63 16.15 -13.90
CA VAL A 103 4.76 15.64 -13.10
C VAL A 103 4.36 14.45 -12.25
N LYS A 104 3.25 14.54 -11.51
CA LYS A 104 2.84 13.48 -10.58
C LYS A 104 2.37 12.21 -11.30
N VAL A 105 1.71 12.34 -12.44
CA VAL A 105 1.33 11.19 -13.28
C VAL A 105 2.57 10.52 -13.87
N ALA A 106 3.58 11.29 -14.31
CA ALA A 106 4.84 10.72 -14.77
C ALA A 106 5.56 9.95 -13.65
N ASN A 107 5.61 10.52 -12.44
CA ASN A 107 6.17 9.85 -11.27
C ASN A 107 5.38 8.59 -10.89
N LEU A 108 4.05 8.61 -10.99
CA LEU A 108 3.18 7.45 -10.77
C LEU A 108 3.53 6.30 -11.72
N TYR A 109 3.74 6.60 -13.00
CA TYR A 109 4.11 5.57 -13.97
C TYR A 109 5.50 5.00 -13.67
N GLU A 110 6.44 5.86 -13.29
CA GLU A 110 7.78 5.41 -12.95
C GLU A 110 7.81 4.53 -11.71
N ILE A 111 7.11 4.90 -10.63
CA ILE A 111 7.07 4.07 -9.43
C ILE A 111 6.36 2.73 -9.68
N VAL A 112 5.33 2.68 -10.52
CA VAL A 112 4.66 1.42 -10.90
C VAL A 112 5.61 0.54 -11.74
N ARG A 113 6.39 1.13 -12.64
CA ARG A 113 7.42 0.41 -13.41
C ARG A 113 8.48 -0.19 -12.48
N LEU A 114 9.01 0.61 -11.56
CA LEU A 114 10.01 0.17 -10.58
C LEU A 114 9.44 -0.90 -9.64
N ALA A 115 8.19 -0.77 -9.21
CA ALA A 115 7.55 -1.80 -8.39
C ALA A 115 7.52 -3.15 -9.12
N ALA A 116 7.24 -3.17 -10.42
CA ALA A 116 7.31 -4.41 -11.21
C ALA A 116 8.75 -4.95 -11.31
N GLU A 117 9.74 -4.08 -11.51
CA GLU A 117 11.17 -4.45 -11.58
C GLU A 117 11.67 -5.07 -10.27
N TYR A 118 11.26 -4.52 -9.13
CA TYR A 118 11.61 -5.00 -7.80
C TYR A 118 10.69 -6.09 -7.24
N ASP A 119 9.75 -6.61 -8.03
CA ASP A 119 8.74 -7.57 -7.59
C ASP A 119 7.97 -7.08 -6.34
N LEU A 120 7.54 -5.82 -6.32
CA LEU A 120 6.73 -5.23 -5.25
C LEU A 120 5.26 -5.15 -5.66
N PRO A 121 4.36 -5.95 -5.06
CA PRO A 121 2.93 -5.81 -5.26
C PRO A 121 2.42 -4.46 -4.75
N LEU A 122 1.42 -3.90 -5.46
CA LEU A 122 0.85 -2.60 -5.15
C LEU A 122 -0.37 -2.74 -4.24
N ASN A 123 -0.37 -2.06 -3.10
CA ASN A 123 -1.53 -1.93 -2.23
C ASN A 123 -2.07 -0.51 -2.35
N VAL A 124 -3.23 -0.37 -3.00
CA VAL A 124 -3.86 0.92 -3.26
C VAL A 124 -5.11 1.13 -2.42
N GLY A 125 -5.37 2.38 -2.05
CA GLY A 125 -6.61 2.76 -1.39
C GLY A 125 -6.66 4.24 -1.05
N THR A 126 -7.82 4.67 -0.56
CA THR A 126 -8.13 6.10 -0.39
C THR A 126 -7.61 6.70 0.93
N GLU A 127 -6.98 5.89 1.81
CA GLU A 127 -6.55 6.22 3.19
C GLU A 127 -7.71 6.55 4.16
N MET A 128 -8.86 7.03 3.67
CA MET A 128 -10.09 7.34 4.42
C MET A 128 -9.86 8.12 5.73
N ASN A 129 -8.89 9.02 5.73
CA ASN A 129 -8.43 9.74 6.93
C ASN A 129 -8.98 11.18 7.03
N ALA A 130 -9.74 11.64 6.04
CA ALA A 130 -10.32 12.98 6.03
C ALA A 130 -11.74 13.01 5.46
N PHE A 131 -12.55 13.94 5.99
CA PHE A 131 -13.89 14.21 5.45
C PHE A 131 -13.84 14.55 3.96
N GLY A 132 -14.72 13.94 3.18
CA GLY A 132 -14.84 14.15 1.74
C GLY A 132 -13.98 13.25 0.85
N GLN A 133 -13.13 12.37 1.43
CA GLN A 133 -12.43 11.35 0.65
C GLN A 133 -13.42 10.31 0.09
N LYS A 134 -13.14 9.82 -1.12
CA LYS A 134 -13.94 8.81 -1.78
C LYS A 134 -13.86 7.48 -1.03
N LEU A 135 -14.92 6.68 -1.11
CA LEU A 135 -14.89 5.30 -0.63
C LEU A 135 -13.98 4.42 -1.50
N VAL A 136 -13.98 4.68 -2.80
CA VAL A 136 -13.17 3.97 -3.81
C VAL A 136 -12.55 5.02 -4.75
N ASP A 137 -11.29 4.83 -5.13
CA ASP A 137 -10.64 5.65 -6.16
C ASP A 137 -11.36 5.54 -7.51
N ASP A 138 -11.23 6.57 -8.33
CA ASP A 138 -11.79 6.60 -9.69
C ASP A 138 -10.84 5.90 -10.68
N PHE A 139 -10.92 4.57 -10.74
CA PHE A 139 -10.07 3.74 -11.60
C PHE A 139 -10.43 3.80 -13.10
N ASP A 140 -11.48 4.55 -13.47
CA ASP A 140 -11.82 4.84 -14.86
C ASP A 140 -11.15 6.11 -15.38
N ALA A 141 -10.45 6.86 -14.51
CA ALA A 141 -9.63 7.99 -14.92
C ALA A 141 -8.58 7.56 -15.97
N PRO A 142 -8.43 8.31 -17.09
CA PRO A 142 -7.52 7.93 -18.17
C PRO A 142 -6.05 7.86 -17.72
N GLU A 143 -5.67 8.64 -16.71
CA GLU A 143 -4.33 8.60 -16.11
C GLU A 143 -4.07 7.32 -15.31
N LEU A 144 -5.10 6.62 -14.86
CA LEU A 144 -4.94 5.35 -14.14
C LEU A 144 -5.02 4.14 -15.06
N ALA A 145 -5.56 4.29 -16.28
CA ALA A 145 -5.73 3.18 -17.22
C ALA A 145 -4.43 2.39 -17.47
N PRO A 146 -3.24 3.00 -17.65
CA PRO A 146 -2.00 2.26 -17.88
C PRO A 146 -1.52 1.43 -16.68
N VAL A 147 -1.88 1.83 -15.46
CA VAL A 147 -1.40 1.21 -14.21
C VAL A 147 -2.47 0.38 -13.51
N ARG A 148 -3.72 0.41 -14.00
CA ARG A 148 -4.87 -0.27 -13.41
C ARG A 148 -4.66 -1.76 -13.23
N GLN A 149 -4.02 -2.43 -14.20
CA GLN A 149 -3.76 -3.87 -14.09
C GLN A 149 -2.82 -4.17 -12.92
N ALA A 150 -1.73 -3.41 -12.77
CA ALA A 150 -0.80 -3.58 -11.66
C ALA A 150 -1.47 -3.37 -10.29
N PHE A 151 -2.44 -2.43 -10.20
CA PHE A 151 -3.24 -2.25 -8.99
C PHE A 151 -4.15 -3.46 -8.70
N LEU A 152 -4.80 -4.03 -9.72
CA LEU A 152 -5.64 -5.23 -9.56
C LEU A 152 -4.79 -6.44 -9.16
N ASP A 153 -3.62 -6.61 -9.77
CA ASP A 153 -2.69 -7.71 -9.47
C ASP A 153 -2.23 -7.62 -8.01
N GLY A 154 -1.85 -6.42 -7.57
CA GLY A 154 -1.52 -6.13 -6.19
C GLY A 154 -2.68 -6.38 -5.21
N ALA A 155 -3.90 -6.00 -5.57
CA ALA A 155 -5.09 -6.28 -4.76
C ALA A 155 -5.36 -7.78 -4.60
N HIS A 156 -5.24 -8.57 -5.68
CA HIS A 156 -5.34 -10.03 -5.62
C HIS A 156 -4.23 -10.62 -4.75
N PHE A 157 -2.98 -10.16 -4.90
CA PHE A 157 -1.88 -10.58 -4.04
C PHE A 157 -2.18 -10.35 -2.55
N ILE A 158 -2.59 -9.13 -2.16
CA ILE A 158 -2.91 -8.80 -0.76
C ILE A 158 -4.03 -9.69 -0.23
N TYR A 159 -5.06 -9.91 -1.04
CA TYR A 159 -6.18 -10.76 -0.67
C TYR A 159 -5.76 -12.24 -0.50
N GLY A 160 -4.98 -12.79 -1.44
CA GLY A 160 -4.49 -14.17 -1.36
C GLY A 160 -3.55 -14.42 -0.18
N HIS A 161 -2.62 -13.49 0.09
CA HIS A 161 -1.80 -13.50 1.30
C HIS A 161 -2.66 -13.52 2.57
N THR A 162 -3.62 -12.58 2.65
CA THR A 162 -4.49 -12.44 3.82
C THR A 162 -5.31 -13.70 4.06
N LEU A 163 -5.82 -14.31 2.99
CA LEU A 163 -6.58 -15.54 3.05
C LEU A 163 -5.74 -16.71 3.58
N MET A 164 -4.53 -16.90 3.04
CA MET A 164 -3.63 -17.96 3.49
C MET A 164 -3.18 -17.78 4.94
N GLN A 165 -2.84 -16.54 5.32
CA GLN A 165 -2.45 -16.22 6.69
C GLN A 165 -3.60 -16.50 7.67
N ARG A 166 -4.83 -16.06 7.37
CA ARG A 166 -5.97 -16.25 8.28
C ARG A 166 -6.43 -17.69 8.38
N ARG A 167 -6.25 -18.50 7.33
CA ARG A 167 -6.77 -19.88 7.29
C ARG A 167 -5.80 -20.91 7.82
N ALA A 168 -4.50 -20.73 7.56
CA ALA A 168 -3.50 -21.75 7.83
C ALA A 168 -2.19 -21.21 8.43
N GLY A 169 -2.07 -19.89 8.67
CA GLY A 169 -0.79 -19.30 9.09
C GLY A 169 0.29 -19.32 8.02
N LEU A 170 -0.08 -19.55 6.76
CA LEU A 170 0.82 -19.72 5.61
C LEU A 170 0.95 -18.43 4.80
N GLY A 171 0.94 -17.27 5.47
CA GLY A 171 1.16 -15.98 4.83
C GLY A 171 2.60 -15.80 4.34
N TYR A 172 2.83 -14.69 3.67
CA TYR A 172 4.05 -14.34 2.92
C TYR A 172 5.37 -14.51 3.68
N GLN A 173 5.32 -14.38 5.01
CA GLN A 173 6.48 -14.45 5.88
C GLN A 173 6.64 -15.81 6.59
N SER A 174 5.74 -16.76 6.36
CA SER A 174 5.79 -18.10 6.96
C SER A 174 7.03 -18.87 6.50
N ASP A 175 7.52 -19.76 7.36
CA ASP A 175 8.66 -20.62 7.03
C ASP A 175 8.32 -21.57 5.87
N TRP A 176 7.07 -22.03 5.81
CA TRP A 176 6.55 -22.85 4.72
C TRP A 176 6.74 -22.16 3.36
N VAL A 177 6.27 -20.92 3.20
CA VAL A 177 6.35 -20.26 1.90
C VAL A 177 7.78 -19.89 1.54
N LYS A 178 8.61 -19.53 2.52
CA LYS A 178 10.04 -19.25 2.30
C LYS A 178 10.80 -20.48 1.81
N ALA A 179 10.45 -21.67 2.32
CA ALA A 179 11.05 -22.92 1.90
C ALA A 179 10.56 -23.37 0.51
N GLN A 180 9.27 -23.21 0.22
CA GLN A 180 8.65 -23.69 -1.02
C GLN A 180 8.82 -22.72 -2.21
N LEU A 181 8.88 -21.42 -1.94
CA LEU A 181 8.92 -20.33 -2.93
C LEU A 181 10.00 -19.32 -2.50
N PRO A 182 11.28 -19.59 -2.80
CA PRO A 182 12.41 -18.83 -2.23
C PRO A 182 12.52 -17.40 -2.78
N THR A 183 12.10 -17.14 -4.01
CA THR A 183 12.17 -15.79 -4.59
C THR A 183 10.92 -14.95 -4.28
N ARG A 184 11.09 -13.62 -4.30
CA ARG A 184 9.97 -12.67 -4.14
C ARG A 184 8.91 -12.90 -5.21
N ARG A 185 9.34 -13.03 -6.47
CA ARG A 185 8.50 -13.25 -7.64
C ARG A 185 7.63 -14.50 -7.50
N GLU A 186 8.21 -15.65 -7.14
CA GLU A 186 7.48 -16.91 -6.96
C GLU A 186 6.38 -16.77 -5.90
N ARG A 187 6.70 -16.15 -4.76
CA ARG A 187 5.70 -15.89 -3.70
C ARG A 187 4.59 -14.97 -4.19
N ASN A 188 4.93 -13.88 -4.87
CA ASN A 188 3.95 -12.93 -5.37
C ASN A 188 2.98 -13.58 -6.34
N THR A 189 3.51 -14.32 -7.33
CA THR A 189 2.70 -15.07 -8.29
C THR A 189 1.77 -16.06 -7.60
N PHE A 190 2.26 -16.78 -6.58
CA PHE A 190 1.44 -17.72 -5.83
C PHE A 190 0.27 -17.05 -5.11
N TYR A 191 0.52 -15.98 -4.33
CA TYR A 191 -0.56 -15.30 -3.60
C TYR A 191 -1.51 -14.53 -4.53
N GLU A 192 -1.02 -13.98 -5.63
CA GLU A 192 -1.87 -13.39 -6.67
C GLU A 192 -2.83 -14.43 -7.26
N GLN A 193 -2.34 -15.61 -7.63
CA GLN A 193 -3.17 -16.69 -8.15
C GLN A 193 -4.24 -17.12 -7.15
N ILE A 194 -3.89 -17.29 -5.87
CA ILE A 194 -4.87 -17.57 -4.81
C ILE A 194 -5.93 -16.47 -4.75
N GLY A 195 -5.51 -15.21 -4.78
CA GLY A 195 -6.43 -14.08 -4.70
C GLY A 195 -7.35 -13.94 -5.91
N ARG A 196 -6.96 -14.47 -7.08
CA ARG A 196 -7.81 -14.56 -8.27
C ARG A 196 -8.78 -15.74 -8.21
N SER A 197 -8.35 -16.86 -7.64
CA SER A 197 -9.14 -18.10 -7.63
C SER A 197 -10.26 -18.11 -6.59
N VAL A 198 -10.22 -17.24 -5.57
CA VAL A 198 -11.19 -17.28 -4.48
C VAL A 198 -12.08 -16.04 -4.48
N ALA A 199 -13.39 -16.23 -4.65
CA ALA A 199 -14.33 -15.13 -4.50
C ALA A 199 -14.43 -14.67 -3.03
N PRO A 200 -14.38 -13.35 -2.73
CA PRO A 200 -14.64 -12.83 -1.39
C PRO A 200 -15.96 -13.33 -0.82
N GLY A 201 -15.96 -13.71 0.46
CA GLY A 201 -17.15 -14.21 1.17
C GLY A 201 -17.52 -15.67 0.92
N LYS A 202 -16.84 -16.38 0.00
CA LYS A 202 -17.02 -17.83 -0.20
C LYS A 202 -15.85 -18.66 0.35
N ALA A 203 -16.20 -19.90 0.71
CA ALA A 203 -15.40 -21.06 1.06
C ALA A 203 -14.51 -21.03 2.32
N ALA A 204 -14.69 -22.08 3.14
CA ALA A 204 -13.68 -22.57 4.05
C ALA A 204 -12.63 -23.35 3.25
N LEU A 205 -11.44 -22.80 3.11
CA LEU A 205 -10.32 -23.49 2.49
C LEU A 205 -9.70 -24.49 3.48
N LYS A 206 -9.72 -25.77 3.12
CA LYS A 206 -8.99 -26.82 3.86
C LYS A 206 -7.55 -26.89 3.35
N ILE A 207 -6.72 -25.95 3.79
CA ILE A 207 -5.30 -25.85 3.44
C ILE A 207 -4.47 -26.12 4.71
N ASN A 208 -3.33 -26.78 4.57
CA ASN A 208 -2.36 -27.00 5.64
C ASN A 208 -0.93 -27.01 5.07
N GLU A 209 0.06 -27.03 5.97
CA GLU A 209 1.49 -26.98 5.66
C GLU A 209 2.06 -28.23 4.96
N SER A 210 1.34 -29.36 4.95
CA SER A 210 1.82 -30.57 4.27
C SER A 210 1.54 -30.55 2.76
N MET A 211 0.73 -29.60 2.29
CA MET A 211 0.42 -29.43 0.87
C MET A 211 1.56 -28.67 0.17
N SER A 212 1.87 -29.01 -1.07
CA SER A 212 2.74 -28.18 -1.92
C SER A 212 1.98 -26.95 -2.44
N PRO A 213 2.68 -25.89 -2.92
CA PRO A 213 2.01 -24.77 -3.59
C PRO A 213 1.10 -25.22 -4.75
N ALA A 214 1.52 -26.23 -5.52
CA ALA A 214 0.73 -26.78 -6.62
C ALA A 214 -0.56 -27.46 -6.12
N ASP A 215 -0.48 -28.24 -5.03
CA ASP A 215 -1.65 -28.89 -4.43
C ASP A 215 -2.66 -27.87 -3.89
N VAL A 216 -2.15 -26.77 -3.31
CA VAL A 216 -3.00 -25.65 -2.85
C VAL A 216 -3.76 -25.06 -4.03
N LEU A 217 -3.08 -24.70 -5.11
CA LEU A 217 -3.69 -24.10 -6.30
C LEU A 217 -4.68 -25.05 -6.99
N ALA A 218 -4.34 -26.33 -7.14
CA ALA A 218 -5.21 -27.34 -7.74
C ALA A 218 -6.55 -27.48 -6.98
N LYS A 219 -6.50 -27.36 -5.65
CA LYS A 219 -7.70 -27.43 -4.80
C LYS A 219 -8.60 -26.20 -4.94
N LEU A 220 -8.03 -25.03 -5.22
CA LEU A 220 -8.78 -23.80 -5.48
C LEU A 220 -9.48 -23.82 -6.83
N GLY A 221 -8.87 -24.41 -7.86
CA GLY A 221 -9.48 -24.54 -9.19
C GLY A 221 -10.61 -25.58 -9.27
N SER A 222 -10.80 -26.39 -8.23
CA SER A 222 -11.82 -27.46 -8.15
C SER A 222 -13.01 -27.10 -7.25
N SER A 223 -13.07 -25.88 -6.71
CA SER A 223 -14.07 -25.38 -5.75
C SER A 223 -14.94 -24.29 -6.35
#